data_AF-A0A7S0B5I6-F1
#
_entry.id   AF-A0A7S0B5I6-F1
#
_cell.length_a   1.000
_cell.length_b   1.000
_cell.length_c   1.000
_cell.angle_alpha   90.00
_cell.angle_beta   90.00
_cell.angle_gamma   90.00
#
_symmetry.space_group_name_H-M   'P 1'
#
loop_
_entity.id
_entity.type
_entity.pdbx_description
1 polymer ?
#
loop_
_entity_poly.entity_id
_entity_poly.type
_entity_poly.pdbx_seq_one_letter_code
_entity_poly.pdbx_strand_id
1 'polypeptide(L)'
;KFGARSEDRGTLSNRDFGVPDASDLARPSDYMVPCDSNCNFRGLCDTGICYCQPGYYGETCQFAQESKNTASISTTLFISGICMLISCMFMMSFLCWRLTESRKTESEMGYSVTPSVGGLGGPR
;
A
#
# COMPACT_ATOMS: atom_id res chain seq x y z
N LYS A 1 -41.35 59.19 4.64
CA LYS A 1 -40.35 58.96 3.57
C LYS A 1 -39.13 59.83 3.89
N PHE A 2 -38.09 59.25 4.48
CA PHE A 2 -36.84 59.98 4.77
C PHE A 2 -35.93 59.88 3.55
N GLY A 3 -35.64 61.03 2.92
CA GLY A 3 -34.61 61.16 1.91
C GLY A 3 -33.48 62.00 2.49
N ALA A 4 -32.35 61.36 2.78
CA ALA A 4 -31.13 62.07 3.18
C ALA A 4 -30.55 62.79 1.95
N ARG A 5 -30.41 64.11 2.04
CA ARG A 5 -29.69 64.92 1.06
C ARG A 5 -28.24 65.01 1.52
N SER A 6 -27.35 64.28 0.85
CA SER A 6 -25.92 64.27 1.11
C SER A 6 -25.30 65.63 0.76
N GLU A 7 -24.50 66.13 1.68
CA GLU A 7 -23.73 67.37 1.60
C GLU A 7 -22.69 67.32 0.47
N ASP A 8 -22.88 68.14 -0.57
CA ASP A 8 -21.85 68.46 -1.56
C ASP A 8 -20.82 69.42 -0.94
N ARG A 9 -19.96 68.88 -0.06
CA ARG A 9 -18.66 69.49 0.24
C ARG A 9 -17.65 68.81 -0.67
N GLY A 10 -17.19 69.52 -1.69
CA GLY A 10 -16.18 69.04 -2.64
C GLY A 10 -14.91 68.59 -1.91
N THR A 11 -14.82 67.31 -1.60
CA THR A 11 -13.61 66.65 -1.12
C THR A 11 -12.72 66.40 -2.32
N LEU A 12 -11.67 67.21 -2.47
CA LEU A 12 -10.57 66.94 -3.39
C LEU A 12 -10.03 65.52 -3.12
N SER A 13 -10.05 64.69 -4.15
CA SER A 13 -9.48 63.34 -4.11
C SER A 13 -8.03 63.39 -4.61
N ASN A 14 -7.19 62.45 -4.17
CA ASN A 14 -5.80 62.33 -4.66
C ASN A 14 -5.75 62.19 -6.20
N ARG A 15 -6.81 61.63 -6.80
CA ARG A 15 -6.99 61.50 -8.25
C ARG A 15 -7.01 62.86 -8.96
N ASP A 16 -7.48 63.92 -8.29
CA ASP A 16 -7.50 65.29 -8.85
C ASP A 16 -6.08 65.88 -9.00
N PHE A 17 -5.12 65.37 -8.22
CA PHE A 17 -3.70 65.75 -8.29
C PHE A 17 -2.85 64.78 -9.13
N GLY A 18 -3.48 63.83 -9.83
CA GLY A 18 -2.78 62.83 -10.63
C GLY A 18 -2.06 61.76 -9.79
N VAL A 19 -2.38 61.64 -8.50
CA VAL A 19 -1.85 60.61 -7.62
C VAL A 19 -2.87 59.46 -7.56
N PRO A 20 -2.53 58.25 -8.04
CA PRO A 20 -3.43 57.12 -7.95
C PRO A 20 -3.68 56.75 -6.47
N ASP A 21 -4.93 56.47 -6.12
CA ASP A 21 -5.28 56.07 -4.76
C ASP A 21 -4.69 54.68 -4.44
N ALA A 22 -4.48 54.40 -3.15
CA ALA A 22 -3.96 53.11 -2.68
C ALA A 22 -4.82 51.90 -3.10
N SER A 23 -6.07 52.13 -3.52
CA SER A 23 -6.96 51.12 -4.12
C SER A 23 -6.57 50.72 -5.54
N ASP A 24 -5.89 51.60 -6.28
CA ASP A 24 -5.55 51.43 -7.69
C ASP A 24 -4.14 50.83 -7.85
N LEU A 25 -3.32 50.95 -6.81
CA LEU A 25 -2.09 50.19 -6.67
C LEU A 25 -2.47 48.78 -6.21
N ALA A 26 -2.75 47.90 -7.18
CA ALA A 26 -2.82 46.46 -6.93
C ALA A 26 -1.53 46.05 -6.21
N ARG A 27 -1.66 45.83 -4.90
CA ARG A 27 -0.54 45.50 -4.04
C ARG A 27 0.04 44.18 -4.56
N PRO A 28 1.34 44.09 -4.90
CA PRO A 28 1.93 42.85 -5.41
C PRO A 28 2.08 41.77 -4.32
N SER A 29 1.38 41.92 -3.19
CA SER A 29 1.33 40.95 -2.10
C SER A 29 -0.02 40.25 -1.96
N ASP A 30 -0.97 40.42 -2.90
CA ASP A 30 -2.31 39.83 -2.80
C ASP A 30 -2.55 38.64 -3.75
N TYR A 31 -1.51 38.15 -4.43
CA TYR A 31 -1.57 36.80 -4.99
C TYR A 31 -1.24 35.77 -3.91
N MET A 32 -1.96 35.84 -2.79
CA MET A 32 -2.06 34.69 -1.89
C MET A 32 -2.99 33.71 -2.58
N VAL A 33 -2.42 32.90 -3.47
CA VAL A 33 -3.17 31.87 -4.19
C VAL A 33 -3.78 30.95 -3.15
N PRO A 34 -5.11 30.92 -3.02
CA PRO A 34 -5.73 29.96 -2.14
C PRO A 34 -5.41 28.57 -2.69
N CYS A 35 -4.87 27.69 -1.85
CA CYS A 35 -4.63 26.31 -2.28
C CYS A 35 -5.97 25.65 -2.61
N ASP A 36 -6.01 24.97 -3.75
CA ASP A 36 -7.21 24.26 -4.17
C ASP A 36 -7.59 23.21 -3.11
N SER A 37 -8.87 23.15 -2.76
CA SER A 37 -9.41 22.27 -1.71
C SER A 37 -8.72 22.33 -0.33
N ASN A 38 -7.98 23.41 -0.01
CA ASN A 38 -7.18 23.53 1.23
C ASN A 38 -6.23 22.34 1.48
N CYS A 39 -5.61 21.82 0.42
CA CYS A 39 -4.73 20.65 0.52
C CYS A 39 -5.41 19.43 1.18
N ASN A 40 -6.74 19.27 0.95
CA ASN A 40 -7.59 18.26 1.58
C ASN A 40 -7.51 18.20 3.12
N PHE A 41 -7.09 19.29 3.78
CA PHE A 41 -6.76 19.34 5.21
C PHE A 41 -5.72 18.28 5.64
N ARG A 42 -4.91 17.79 4.71
CA ARG A 42 -3.85 16.79 4.89
C ARG A 42 -2.45 17.38 4.69
N GLY A 43 -2.33 18.70 4.77
CA GLY A 43 -1.10 19.45 4.53
C GLY A 43 -1.21 20.93 4.90
N LEU A 44 -0.10 21.64 4.78
CA LEU A 44 -0.03 23.10 4.94
C LEU A 44 -0.06 23.77 3.56
N CYS A 45 -0.88 24.82 3.44
CA CYS A 45 -0.89 25.68 2.26
C CYS A 45 0.07 26.84 2.48
N ASP A 46 1.05 27.02 1.58
CA ASP A 46 1.94 28.17 1.58
C ASP A 46 2.11 28.70 0.15
N THR A 47 1.71 29.95 -0.09
CA THR A 47 1.76 30.64 -1.40
C THR A 47 1.16 29.86 -2.59
N GLY A 48 0.09 29.08 -2.37
CA GLY A 48 -0.55 28.25 -3.40
C GLY A 48 0.02 26.85 -3.57
N ILE A 49 1.06 26.50 -2.80
CA ILE A 49 1.69 25.18 -2.82
C ILE A 49 1.25 24.40 -1.58
N CYS A 50 0.83 23.14 -1.80
CA CYS A 50 0.46 22.22 -0.74
C CYS A 50 1.65 21.39 -0.25
N TYR A 51 2.01 21.57 1.01
CA TYR A 51 3.00 20.76 1.72
C TYR A 51 2.29 19.62 2.46
N CYS A 52 2.29 18.44 1.85
CA CYS A 52 1.56 17.27 2.35
C CYS A 52 2.20 16.64 3.60
N GLN A 53 1.36 16.11 4.48
CA GLN A 53 1.80 15.29 5.61
C GLN A 53 2.42 13.96 5.12
N PRO A 54 3.31 13.33 5.91
CA PRO A 54 3.89 12.03 5.59
C PRO A 54 2.81 10.99 5.30
N GLY A 55 2.94 10.26 4.19
CA GLY A 55 1.92 9.31 3.73
C GLY A 55 0.81 9.93 2.89
N TYR A 56 0.89 11.22 2.53
CA TYR A 56 0.00 11.85 1.56
C TYR A 56 0.79 12.52 0.43
N TYR A 57 0.25 12.47 -0.78
CA TYR A 57 0.89 13.03 -1.97
C TYR A 57 -0.14 13.51 -3.01
N GLY A 58 0.34 14.20 -4.04
CA GLY A 58 -0.47 14.87 -5.05
C GLY A 58 -0.53 16.38 -4.87
N GLU A 59 -1.02 17.10 -5.88
CA GLU A 59 -1.06 18.57 -5.92
C GLU A 59 -1.86 19.20 -4.77
N THR A 60 -2.90 18.49 -4.29
CA THR A 60 -3.72 18.90 -3.14
C THR A 60 -3.69 17.89 -1.99
N CYS A 61 -2.65 17.03 -1.91
CA CYS A 61 -2.55 15.97 -0.90
C CYS A 61 -3.71 14.94 -0.92
N GLN A 62 -4.30 14.74 -2.10
CA GLN A 62 -5.48 13.89 -2.31
C GLN A 62 -5.20 12.39 -2.22
N PHE A 63 -3.96 11.95 -2.43
CA PHE A 63 -3.62 10.54 -2.45
C PHE A 63 -2.96 10.12 -1.13
N ALA A 64 -3.50 9.06 -0.50
CA ALA A 64 -2.88 8.42 0.65
C ALA A 64 -1.92 7.32 0.17
N GLN A 65 -0.67 7.38 0.60
CA GLN A 65 0.32 6.32 0.41
C GLN A 65 0.18 5.33 1.56
N GLU A 66 -0.61 4.28 1.35
CA GLU A 66 -0.48 3.08 2.17
C GLU A 66 0.89 2.46 1.88
N SER A 67 1.79 2.52 2.87
CA SER A 67 3.08 1.85 2.78
C SER A 67 2.85 0.35 2.65
N LYS A 68 2.92 -0.17 1.43
CA LYS A 68 2.89 -1.61 1.13
C LYS A 68 4.20 -2.30 1.56
N ASN A 69 4.76 -1.92 2.71
CA ASN A 69 5.82 -2.67 3.37
C ASN A 69 5.28 -3.76 4.30
N THR A 70 4.05 -4.20 4.02
CA THR A 70 3.52 -5.47 4.49
C THR A 70 3.63 -6.41 3.30
N ALA A 71 4.56 -7.36 3.36
CA ALA A 71 4.55 -8.48 2.42
C ALA A 71 3.12 -9.02 2.38
N SER A 72 2.49 -8.98 1.21
CA SER A 72 1.08 -9.28 1.06
C SER A 72 0.79 -10.62 1.75
N ILE A 73 -0.18 -10.68 2.66
CA ILE A 73 -0.50 -11.90 3.43
C ILE A 73 -0.64 -13.11 2.48
N SER A 74 -1.16 -12.84 1.28
CA SER A 74 -1.19 -13.77 0.14
C SER A 74 0.17 -14.41 -0.16
N THR A 75 1.24 -13.63 -0.35
CA THR A 75 2.57 -14.16 -0.69
C THR A 75 3.20 -14.94 0.46
N THR A 76 2.98 -14.53 1.71
CA THR A 76 3.46 -15.27 2.90
C THR A 76 2.78 -16.65 3.01
N LEU A 77 1.47 -16.73 2.75
CA LEU A 77 0.75 -18.00 2.75
C LEU A 77 1.23 -18.94 1.64
N PHE A 78 1.44 -18.42 0.42
CA PHE A 78 1.99 -19.21 -0.68
C PHE A 78 3.40 -19.75 -0.38
N ILE A 79 4.30 -18.92 0.15
CA ILE A 79 5.66 -19.36 0.50
C ILE A 79 5.62 -20.46 1.58
N SER A 80 4.80 -20.28 2.63
CA SER A 80 4.67 -21.27 3.69
C SER A 80 4.16 -22.63 3.18
N GLY A 81 3.16 -22.63 2.29
CA GLY A 81 2.64 -23.84 1.65
C GLY A 81 3.67 -24.54 0.77
N ILE A 82 4.40 -23.80 -0.07
CA ILE A 82 5.43 -24.36 -0.95
C ILE A 82 6.56 -24.99 -0.11
N CYS A 83 7.02 -24.31 0.95
CA CYS A 83 8.04 -24.86 1.84
C CYS A 83 7.60 -26.18 2.48
N MET A 84 6.36 -26.27 2.98
CA MET A 84 5.83 -27.50 3.57
C MET A 84 5.77 -28.65 2.55
N LEU A 85 5.33 -28.37 1.32
CA LEU A 85 5.27 -29.37 0.26
C LEU A 85 6.66 -29.86 -0.15
N ILE A 86 7.64 -28.96 -0.30
CA ILE A 86 9.01 -29.32 -0.62
C ILE A 86 9.60 -30.18 0.49
N SER A 87 9.47 -29.76 1.75
CA SER A 87 9.95 -30.55 2.89
C SER A 87 9.29 -31.93 2.96
N CYS A 88 7.99 -32.03 2.70
CA CYS A 88 7.28 -33.31 2.66
C CYS A 88 7.76 -34.20 1.51
N MET A 89 7.97 -33.63 0.32
CA MET A 89 8.50 -34.35 -0.84
C MET A 89 9.93 -34.85 -0.60
N PHE A 90 10.79 -34.04 0.03
CA PHE A 90 12.14 -34.45 0.42
C PHE A 90 12.10 -35.55 1.49
N MET A 91 11.26 -35.41 2.52
CA MET A 91 11.09 -36.43 3.55
C MET A 91 10.54 -37.74 2.98
N MET A 92 9.51 -37.70 2.15
CA MET A 92 8.90 -38.89 1.55
C MET A 92 9.83 -39.56 0.55
N SER A 93 10.59 -38.80 -0.24
CA SER A 93 11.60 -39.35 -1.13
C SER A 93 12.74 -39.99 -0.34
N PHE A 94 13.17 -39.36 0.75
CA PHE A 94 14.21 -39.92 1.62
C PHE A 94 13.72 -41.16 2.38
N LEU A 95 12.51 -41.14 2.93
CA LEU A 95 11.89 -42.29 3.60
C LEU A 95 11.67 -43.43 2.61
N CYS A 96 11.19 -43.13 1.40
CA CYS A 96 11.02 -44.12 0.36
C CYS A 96 12.37 -44.69 -0.10
N TRP A 97 13.40 -43.84 -0.24
CA TRP A 97 14.77 -44.29 -0.49
C TRP A 97 15.25 -45.20 0.63
N ARG A 98 15.14 -44.80 1.90
CA ARG A 98 15.54 -45.63 3.06
C ARG A 98 14.81 -46.97 3.09
N LEU A 99 13.50 -46.99 2.89
CA LEU A 99 12.71 -48.22 2.82
C LEU A 99 13.11 -49.09 1.63
N THR A 100 13.47 -48.49 0.49
CA THR A 100 13.92 -49.20 -0.70
C THR A 100 15.34 -49.74 -0.53
N GLU A 101 16.21 -48.99 0.15
CA GLU A 101 17.57 -49.40 0.50
C GLU A 101 17.54 -50.58 1.47
N SER A 102 16.69 -50.53 2.50
CA SER A 102 16.43 -51.66 3.39
C SER A 102 15.91 -52.89 2.62
N ARG A 103 14.97 -52.71 1.68
CA ARG A 103 14.48 -53.81 0.83
C ARG A 103 15.55 -54.36 -0.14
N LYS A 104 16.49 -53.53 -0.60
CA LYS A 104 17.62 -53.98 -1.43
C LYS A 104 18.63 -54.79 -0.63
N THR A 105 18.99 -54.34 0.57
CA THR A 105 19.85 -55.10 1.49
C THR A 105 19.20 -56.41 1.94
N GLU A 106 17.87 -56.43 2.08
CA GLU A 106 17.09 -57.64 2.34
C GLU A 106 17.18 -58.66 1.18
N SER A 107 17.15 -58.20 -0.07
CA SER A 107 17.30 -59.07 -1.24
C SER A 107 18.71 -59.64 -1.45
N GLU A 108 19.75 -58.95 -0.96
CA GLU A 108 21.14 -59.42 -1.01
C GLU A 108 21.47 -60.42 0.11
N MET A 109 20.70 -60.43 1.21
CA MET A 109 20.87 -61.37 2.33
C MET A 109 20.11 -62.70 2.17
N GLY A 110 19.49 -62.95 1.00
CA GLY A 110 19.06 -64.31 0.62
C GLY A 110 17.94 -64.93 1.46
N TYR A 111 17.20 -64.17 2.27
CA TYR A 111 15.96 -64.69 2.87
C TYR A 111 14.83 -64.52 1.86
N SER A 112 14.56 -65.57 1.09
CA SER A 112 13.33 -65.68 0.33
C SER A 112 12.17 -65.77 1.31
N VAL A 113 11.43 -64.68 1.51
CA VAL A 113 10.08 -64.80 2.09
C VAL A 113 9.20 -65.37 0.99
N THR A 114 9.10 -66.70 0.94
CA THR A 114 8.01 -67.35 0.23
C THR A 114 6.71 -66.84 0.84
N PRO A 115 5.75 -66.31 0.06
CA PRO A 115 4.41 -66.13 0.58
C PRO A 115 3.92 -67.54 0.92
N SER A 116 3.66 -67.80 2.20
CA SER A 116 3.06 -69.05 2.65
C SER A 116 1.72 -69.22 1.93
N VAL A 117 1.74 -70.01 0.86
CA VAL A 117 0.54 -70.59 0.27
C VAL A 117 -0.04 -71.47 1.36
N GLY A 118 -1.14 -71.01 1.96
CA GLY A 118 -1.91 -71.76 2.93
C GLY A 118 -2.42 -73.05 2.29
N GLY A 119 -1.64 -74.11 2.41
CA GLY A 119 -2.06 -75.48 2.13
C GLY A 119 -3.06 -75.92 3.18
N LEU A 120 -4.35 -75.83 2.86
CA LEU A 120 -5.38 -76.60 3.55
C LEU A 120 -5.34 -78.03 3.00
N GLY A 121 -4.39 -78.82 3.50
CA GLY A 121 -4.49 -80.27 3.51
C GLY A 121 -5.30 -80.69 4.74
N GLY A 122 -6.55 -81.10 4.54
CA GLY A 122 -7.39 -81.74 5.56
C GLY A 122 -7.23 -83.27 5.55
N PRO A 123 -7.42 -83.98 6.69
CA PRO A 123 -7.00 -85.37 6.85
C PRO A 123 -8.10 -86.41 6.56
N ARG A 124 -7.63 -87.59 6.14
CA ARG A 124 -8.26 -88.93 6.01
C ARG A 124 -9.07 -89.22 4.75
#